data_AF-A0A9N9L0B3-F1
#
_entry.id   AF-A0A9N9L0B3-F1
#
_cell.length_a   1.000
_cell.length_b   1.000
_cell.length_c   1.000
_cell.angle_alpha   90.00
_cell.angle_beta   90.00
_cell.angle_gamma   90.00
#
_symmetry.space_group_name_H-M   'P 1'
#
loop_
_entity.id
_entity.type
_entity.pdbx_description
1 polymer ?
#
loop_
_entity_poly.entity_id
_entity_poly.type
_entity_poly.pdbx_seq_one_letter_code
_entity_poly.pdbx_strand_id
1 'polypeptide(L)'
;MGVPNFKTDFCIWDNSVLIYGPFTPWPKSIVGMIDGPPNDNMACWYYADCIFQLIPETRKQQHQATSLVMGLIPLVLKDIAWPHRRIAHIPHLLPWYTEIIVRALGLNPVVKRRRKISYGRTFNSFTSHVILYSLIFVLVGMYAILIIIEVYSKRSSLGCPVPIFIVAWFIVGLIPSAVEVAASRSRRRSEHSNTSPMGSRSEAGAVEALVLDSTRAIGLKVTNQEAVQGSGEALFVQIGWASYYTAGTLVFSSIMLVSVSELCAWLLATSATAAVSKMFAYKLCGYWGLGF
;
A
#
# COMPACT_ATOMS: atom_id res chain seq x y z
N MET A 1 -0.60 -55.59 -14.01
CA MET A 1 -0.03 -54.43 -13.32
C MET A 1 -0.28 -53.22 -14.19
N GLY A 2 -1.35 -52.46 -13.90
CA GLY A 2 -1.69 -51.27 -14.67
C GLY A 2 -0.72 -50.15 -14.29
N VAL A 3 -0.16 -49.48 -15.31
CA VAL A 3 0.60 -48.25 -15.11
C VAL A 3 -0.36 -47.22 -14.51
N PRO A 4 -0.11 -46.68 -13.31
CA PRO A 4 -0.95 -45.64 -12.75
C PRO A 4 -0.90 -44.43 -13.69
N ASN A 5 -2.06 -44.02 -14.19
CA ASN A 5 -2.22 -42.78 -14.95
C ASN A 5 -1.98 -41.61 -13.99
N PHE A 6 -0.74 -41.14 -13.91
CA PHE A 6 -0.31 -40.02 -13.04
C PHE A 6 -1.14 -38.74 -13.23
N LYS A 7 -1.91 -38.62 -14.32
CA LYS A 7 -2.71 -37.43 -14.65
C LYS A 7 -4.04 -37.33 -13.88
N THR A 8 -4.56 -38.42 -13.33
CA THR A 8 -5.88 -38.45 -12.68
C THR A 8 -5.83 -38.34 -11.16
N ASP A 9 -4.67 -38.60 -10.55
CA ASP A 9 -4.58 -38.72 -9.08
C ASP A 9 -4.27 -37.39 -8.37
N PHE A 10 -3.77 -36.37 -9.08
CA PHE A 10 -3.52 -35.03 -8.49
C PHE A 10 -4.79 -34.23 -8.21
N CYS A 11 -5.90 -34.60 -8.86
CA CYS A 11 -7.19 -33.93 -8.70
C CYS A 11 -8.21 -34.81 -7.95
N ILE A 12 -7.74 -35.75 -7.12
CA ILE A 12 -8.63 -36.51 -6.23
C ILE A 12 -9.11 -35.58 -5.13
N TRP A 13 -10.40 -35.33 -5.17
CA TRP A 13 -11.10 -34.27 -4.46
C TRP A 13 -11.69 -34.81 -3.15
N ASP A 14 -11.12 -34.42 -2.01
CA ASP A 14 -11.82 -34.57 -0.73
C ASP A 14 -12.49 -33.25 -0.36
N ASN A 15 -13.77 -33.17 -0.70
CA ASN A 15 -14.69 -32.10 -0.39
C ASN A 15 -14.60 -31.57 1.04
N SER A 16 -14.37 -32.47 2.00
CA SER A 16 -14.45 -32.14 3.42
C SER A 16 -13.25 -31.32 3.91
N VAL A 17 -12.09 -31.50 3.28
CA VAL A 17 -10.80 -30.97 3.76
C VAL A 17 -10.53 -29.55 3.27
N LEU A 18 -11.02 -29.16 2.09
CA LEU A 18 -10.78 -27.81 1.57
C LEU A 18 -11.92 -26.83 1.90
N ILE A 19 -13.15 -27.30 2.10
CA ILE A 19 -14.31 -26.39 2.25
C ILE A 19 -14.40 -25.81 3.66
N TYR A 20 -14.09 -26.62 4.69
CA TYR A 20 -14.14 -26.22 6.10
C TYR A 20 -12.88 -26.62 6.88
N GLY A 21 -11.85 -27.11 6.18
CA GLY A 21 -10.65 -27.58 6.83
C GLY A 21 -9.87 -26.45 7.50
N PRO A 22 -9.21 -26.74 8.63
CA PRO A 22 -8.33 -25.79 9.30
C PRO A 22 -7.14 -25.41 8.42
N PHE A 23 -6.48 -24.29 8.74
CA PHE A 23 -5.23 -23.86 8.11
C PHE A 23 -4.18 -24.99 8.10
N THR A 24 -4.00 -25.68 6.98
CA THR A 24 -2.96 -26.70 6.83
C THR A 24 -1.71 -26.08 6.19
N PRO A 25 -0.52 -26.21 6.81
CA PRO A 25 0.70 -25.67 6.23
C PRO A 25 1.06 -26.39 4.93
N TRP A 26 1.22 -25.60 3.86
CA TRP A 26 1.65 -26.00 2.52
C TRP A 26 2.83 -26.98 2.42
N PRO A 27 3.89 -26.95 3.25
CA PRO A 27 4.99 -27.91 3.12
C PRO A 27 4.59 -29.39 3.25
N LYS A 28 3.48 -29.74 3.92
CA LYS A 28 3.00 -31.13 3.97
C LYS A 28 2.26 -31.58 2.70
N SER A 29 1.71 -30.63 1.95
CA SER A 29 0.99 -30.85 0.68
C SER A 29 1.92 -30.89 -0.54
N ILE A 30 3.11 -30.28 -0.40
CA ILE A 30 4.11 -30.14 -1.47
C ILE A 30 4.74 -31.47 -1.89
N VAL A 31 5.04 -32.37 -0.95
CA VAL A 31 5.92 -33.52 -1.21
C VAL A 31 5.29 -34.48 -2.24
N GLY A 32 3.98 -34.39 -2.47
CA GLY A 32 3.29 -35.08 -3.56
C GLY A 32 2.72 -34.18 -4.66
N MET A 33 2.86 -32.85 -4.60
CA MET A 33 2.31 -31.87 -5.58
C MET A 33 3.39 -31.18 -6.45
N ILE A 34 4.65 -31.17 -6.01
CA ILE A 34 5.78 -30.68 -6.81
C ILE A 34 6.15 -31.70 -7.92
N ASP A 35 5.70 -32.95 -7.79
CA ASP A 35 5.82 -33.99 -8.82
C ASP A 35 4.73 -33.84 -9.91
N GLY A 36 4.43 -32.60 -10.32
CA GLY A 36 3.82 -32.38 -11.63
C GLY A 36 4.70 -33.03 -12.72
N PRO A 37 4.17 -33.22 -13.95
CA PRO A 37 4.95 -33.80 -15.03
C PRO A 37 6.34 -33.13 -15.11
N PRO A 38 7.41 -33.92 -15.25
CA PRO A 38 8.77 -33.45 -15.04
C PRO A 38 9.06 -32.38 -16.10
N ASN A 39 9.06 -31.10 -15.70
CA ASN A 39 9.64 -29.90 -16.36
C ASN A 39 8.80 -28.61 -16.28
N ASP A 40 7.58 -28.61 -15.71
CA ASP A 40 6.74 -27.40 -15.76
C ASP A 40 6.73 -26.59 -14.45
N ASN A 41 7.37 -25.40 -14.47
CA ASN A 41 7.25 -24.34 -13.46
C ASN A 41 5.80 -23.82 -13.27
N MET A 42 4.81 -24.42 -13.94
CA MET A 42 3.39 -24.06 -13.93
C MET A 42 2.51 -25.05 -13.15
N ALA A 43 3.08 -26.06 -12.47
CA ALA A 43 2.32 -27.08 -11.73
C ALA A 43 1.27 -26.49 -10.76
N CYS A 44 1.60 -25.35 -10.15
CA CYS A 44 0.67 -24.64 -9.27
C CYS A 44 -0.52 -23.99 -9.97
N TRP A 45 -0.30 -23.43 -11.16
CA TRP A 45 -1.37 -22.82 -11.96
C TRP A 45 -2.32 -23.90 -12.44
N TYR A 46 -1.76 -25.04 -12.85
CA TYR A 46 -2.54 -26.23 -13.23
C TYR A 46 -3.37 -26.77 -12.06
N TYR A 47 -2.79 -26.84 -10.86
CA TYR A 47 -3.51 -27.25 -9.65
C TYR A 47 -4.67 -26.30 -9.31
N ALA A 48 -4.43 -24.99 -9.36
CA ALA A 48 -5.46 -23.99 -9.10
C ALA A 48 -6.61 -24.09 -10.11
N ASP A 49 -6.30 -24.27 -11.41
CA ASP A 49 -7.30 -24.45 -12.47
C ASP A 49 -8.09 -25.75 -12.27
N CYS A 50 -7.41 -26.86 -11.96
CA CYS A 50 -8.08 -28.14 -11.72
C CYS A 50 -9.06 -28.06 -10.53
N ILE A 51 -8.65 -27.44 -9.41
CA ILE A 51 -9.54 -27.24 -8.26
C ILE A 51 -10.71 -26.34 -8.64
N PHE A 52 -10.45 -25.25 -9.36
CA PHE A 52 -11.50 -24.32 -9.74
C PHE A 52 -12.57 -25.00 -10.63
N GLN A 53 -12.17 -25.90 -11.54
CA GLN A 53 -13.08 -26.64 -12.40
C GLN A 53 -13.97 -27.64 -11.64
N LEU A 54 -13.46 -28.24 -10.56
CA LEU A 54 -14.18 -29.24 -9.75
C LEU A 54 -15.25 -28.64 -8.81
N ILE A 55 -15.20 -27.33 -8.55
CA ILE A 55 -16.12 -26.65 -7.63
C ILE A 55 -17.50 -26.44 -8.30
N PRO A 56 -18.63 -26.58 -7.58
CA PRO A 56 -19.96 -26.29 -8.14
C PRO A 56 -20.10 -24.81 -8.53
N GLU A 57 -20.88 -24.52 -9.58
CA GLU A 57 -21.02 -23.19 -10.19
C GLU A 57 -21.40 -22.08 -9.20
N THR A 58 -22.30 -22.37 -8.25
CA THR A 58 -22.70 -21.38 -7.22
C THR A 58 -21.53 -20.91 -6.36
N ARG A 59 -20.54 -21.76 -6.13
CA ARG A 59 -19.35 -21.44 -5.34
C ARG A 59 -18.25 -20.80 -6.18
N LYS A 60 -18.16 -21.09 -7.47
CA LYS A 60 -17.30 -20.34 -8.39
C LYS A 60 -17.66 -18.85 -8.35
N GLN A 61 -18.95 -18.52 -8.36
CA GLN A 61 -19.41 -17.14 -8.21
C GLN A 61 -19.01 -16.51 -6.87
N GLN A 62 -19.11 -17.27 -5.77
CA GLN A 62 -18.67 -16.79 -4.45
C GLN A 62 -17.16 -16.50 -4.43
N HIS A 63 -16.35 -17.41 -4.94
CA HIS A 63 -14.89 -17.24 -4.99
C HIS A 63 -14.48 -16.06 -5.89
N GLN A 64 -15.14 -15.90 -7.05
CA GLN A 64 -14.96 -14.73 -7.91
C GLN A 64 -15.31 -13.43 -7.18
N ALA A 65 -16.44 -13.38 -6.47
CA ALA A 65 -16.81 -12.22 -5.65
C ALA A 65 -15.78 -11.94 -4.54
N THR A 66 -15.28 -12.96 -3.84
CA THR A 66 -14.25 -12.77 -2.82
C THR A 66 -12.93 -12.26 -3.39
N SER A 67 -12.52 -12.72 -4.58
CA SER A 67 -11.31 -12.25 -5.25
C SER A 67 -11.41 -10.79 -5.66
N LEU A 68 -12.62 -10.33 -6.05
CA LEU A 68 -12.91 -8.93 -6.30
C LEU A 68 -12.78 -8.12 -5.00
N VAL A 69 -13.40 -8.57 -3.91
CA VAL A 69 -13.28 -7.90 -2.60
C VAL A 69 -11.83 -7.80 -2.15
N MET A 70 -11.04 -8.88 -2.29
CA MET A 70 -9.61 -8.88 -2.00
C MET A 70 -8.86 -7.83 -2.83
N GLY A 71 -9.12 -7.77 -4.15
CA GLY A 71 -8.51 -6.78 -5.03
C GLY A 71 -8.81 -5.33 -4.65
N LEU A 72 -9.96 -5.06 -4.01
CA LEU A 72 -10.28 -3.72 -3.49
C LEU A 72 -9.55 -3.37 -2.20
N ILE A 73 -9.01 -4.34 -1.44
CA ILE A 73 -8.37 -4.08 -0.15
C ILE A 73 -7.23 -3.05 -0.27
N PRO A 74 -6.26 -3.19 -1.20
CA PRO A 74 -5.17 -2.22 -1.34
C PRO A 74 -5.68 -0.81 -1.66
N LEU A 75 -6.69 -0.70 -2.52
CA LEU A 75 -7.34 0.56 -2.88
C LEU A 75 -8.02 1.18 -1.66
N VAL A 76 -8.89 0.45 -0.97
CA VAL A 76 -9.66 0.99 0.16
C VAL A 76 -8.76 1.37 1.34
N LEU A 77 -7.78 0.53 1.69
CA LEU A 77 -6.96 0.76 2.87
C LEU A 77 -5.89 1.83 2.66
N LYS A 78 -5.30 1.89 1.47
CA LYS A 78 -4.38 2.97 1.13
C LYS A 78 -5.14 4.26 0.90
N ASP A 79 -6.29 4.20 0.21
CA ASP A 79 -6.96 5.40 -0.27
C ASP A 79 -8.04 6.00 0.63
N ILE A 80 -8.88 5.16 1.23
CA ILE A 80 -10.14 5.57 1.88
C ILE A 80 -10.00 5.57 3.40
N ALA A 81 -9.15 4.69 3.96
CA ALA A 81 -8.96 4.70 5.40
C ALA A 81 -8.38 6.05 5.85
N TRP A 82 -9.00 6.63 6.88
CA TRP A 82 -8.60 7.79 7.68
C TRP A 82 -7.09 8.13 7.62
N PRO A 83 -6.67 9.40 7.56
CA PRO A 83 -7.39 10.64 7.89
C PRO A 83 -8.00 11.35 6.66
N HIS A 84 -8.96 12.26 6.91
CA HIS A 84 -9.53 13.12 5.87
C HIS A 84 -8.42 13.79 5.04
N ARG A 85 -8.37 13.43 3.75
CA ARG A 85 -7.44 13.92 2.72
C ARG A 85 -5.98 13.45 2.82
N ARG A 86 -5.60 12.56 3.75
CA ARG A 86 -4.22 12.02 3.91
C ARG A 86 -3.13 13.07 4.12
N ILE A 87 -3.49 14.32 4.41
CA ILE A 87 -2.51 15.39 4.55
C ILE A 87 -2.02 15.42 6.00
N ALA A 88 -0.71 15.26 6.17
CA ALA A 88 -0.05 15.58 7.42
C ALA A 88 0.55 16.98 7.29
N HIS A 89 0.13 17.91 8.16
CA HIS A 89 0.72 19.24 8.18
C HIS A 89 2.00 19.22 9.00
N ILE A 90 3.10 19.66 8.39
CA ILE A 90 4.42 19.59 9.01
C ILE A 90 5.03 21.00 9.10
N PRO A 91 5.67 21.35 10.23
CA PRO A 91 6.27 22.67 10.43
C PRO A 91 7.56 22.89 9.64
N HIS A 92 8.37 21.85 9.42
CA HIS A 92 9.67 21.94 8.74
C HIS A 92 9.78 20.91 7.61
N LEU A 93 10.80 21.05 6.77
CA LEU A 93 11.11 20.04 5.76
C LEU A 93 11.66 18.79 6.45
N LEU A 94 11.03 17.64 6.18
CA LEU A 94 11.56 16.36 6.61
C LEU A 94 12.86 16.02 5.85
N PRO A 95 13.75 15.24 6.46
CA PRO A 95 14.81 14.60 5.70
C PRO A 95 14.21 13.68 4.64
N TRP A 96 14.93 13.49 3.53
CA TRP A 96 14.41 12.85 2.32
C TRP A 96 13.89 11.43 2.56
N TYR A 97 14.60 10.65 3.37
CA TYR A 97 14.22 9.27 3.68
C TYR A 97 12.91 9.20 4.48
N THR A 98 12.72 10.08 5.47
CA THR A 98 11.47 10.12 6.26
C THR A 98 10.29 10.55 5.40
N GLU A 99 10.51 11.49 4.47
CA GLU A 99 9.49 11.91 3.51
C GLU A 99 9.03 10.75 2.62
N ILE A 100 9.97 9.92 2.14
CA ILE A 100 9.67 8.71 1.35
C ILE A 100 8.86 7.72 2.18
N ILE A 101 9.28 7.43 3.41
CA ILE A 101 8.61 6.47 4.30
C ILE A 101 7.17 6.94 4.60
N VAL A 102 6.99 8.23 4.94
CA VAL A 102 5.67 8.80 5.23
C VAL A 102 4.73 8.69 4.02
N ARG A 103 5.23 8.98 2.80
CA ARG A 103 4.45 8.83 1.55
C ARG A 103 4.14 7.38 1.21
N ALA A 104 5.07 6.46 1.46
CA ALA A 104 4.87 5.03 1.27
C ALA A 104 3.77 4.49 2.19
N LEU A 105 3.76 4.95 3.45
CA LEU A 105 2.75 4.63 4.46
C LEU A 105 1.37 5.30 4.19
N GLY A 106 1.25 6.10 3.12
CA GLY A 106 -0.01 6.66 2.65
C GLY A 106 -0.38 8.02 3.23
N LEU A 107 0.57 8.77 3.80
CA LEU A 107 0.39 10.17 4.20
C LEU A 107 1.13 11.10 3.23
N ASN A 108 0.51 12.23 2.90
CA ASN A 108 1.14 13.29 2.11
C ASN A 108 1.63 14.42 3.04
N PRO A 109 2.95 14.56 3.26
CA PRO A 109 3.49 15.62 4.09
C PRO A 109 3.42 16.98 3.39
N VAL A 110 2.61 17.91 3.91
CA VAL A 110 2.47 19.26 3.35
C VAL A 110 3.02 20.28 4.33
N VAL A 111 4.06 21.00 3.89
CA VAL A 111 4.70 22.07 4.67
C VAL A 111 3.80 23.30 4.68
N LYS A 112 3.31 23.72 5.87
CA LYS A 112 2.54 24.96 6.03
C LYS A 112 3.45 26.08 6.53
N ARG A 113 3.66 27.11 5.70
CA ARG A 113 4.62 28.20 5.97
C ARG A 113 4.18 29.22 7.04
N ARG A 114 2.91 29.23 7.51
CA ARG A 114 2.38 30.38 8.31
C ARG A 114 1.32 30.11 9.40
N ARG A 115 0.89 28.88 9.68
CA ARG A 115 -0.07 28.65 10.80
C ARG A 115 0.58 27.80 11.87
N LYS A 116 0.48 28.24 13.14
CA LYS A 116 0.73 27.41 14.33
C LYS A 116 -0.05 26.11 14.13
N ILE A 117 0.65 25.05 13.79
CA ILE A 117 0.09 23.70 13.75
C ILE A 117 -0.27 23.41 15.20
N SER A 118 -1.50 22.97 15.44
CA SER A 118 -1.88 22.44 16.74
C SER A 118 -1.01 21.21 16.96
N TYR A 119 0.08 21.36 17.71
CA TYR A 119 0.88 20.23 18.15
C TYR A 119 -0.07 19.31 18.89
N GLY A 120 -0.14 18.05 18.47
CA GLY A 120 -0.76 17.04 19.32
C GLY A 120 -0.05 17.03 20.68
N ARG A 121 -0.74 16.50 21.69
CA ARG A 121 -0.29 16.47 23.09
C ARG A 121 1.21 16.16 23.16
N THR A 122 2.00 17.12 23.65
CA THR A 122 3.45 16.97 23.79
C THR A 122 3.72 15.97 24.91
N PHE A 123 4.25 14.81 24.54
CA PHE A 123 4.72 13.82 25.50
C PHE A 123 6.17 14.11 25.92
N ASN A 124 6.56 13.65 27.11
CA ASN A 124 7.96 13.66 27.53
C ASN A 124 8.82 12.88 26.53
N SER A 125 10.09 13.28 26.40
CA SER A 125 11.03 12.66 25.45
C SER A 125 11.08 11.14 25.61
N PHE A 126 11.11 10.62 26.85
CA PHE A 126 11.09 9.19 27.12
C PHE A 126 9.81 8.51 26.58
N THR A 127 8.63 9.04 26.93
CA THR A 127 7.34 8.51 26.46
C THR A 127 7.23 8.55 24.93
N SER A 128 7.74 9.60 24.30
CA SER A 128 7.80 9.75 22.85
C SER A 128 8.62 8.62 22.18
N HIS A 129 9.78 8.26 22.74
CA HIS A 129 10.60 7.15 22.26
C HIS A 129 9.94 5.79 22.49
N VAL A 130 9.33 5.59 23.67
CA VAL A 130 8.60 4.35 23.97
C VAL A 130 7.45 4.14 22.99
N ILE A 131 6.68 5.18 22.67
CA ILE A 131 5.61 5.12 21.66
C ILE A 131 6.19 4.77 20.27
N LEU A 132 7.31 5.38 19.88
CA LEU A 132 7.96 5.10 18.60
C LEU A 132 8.37 3.63 18.49
N TYR A 133 9.12 3.12 19.46
CA TYR A 133 9.57 1.72 19.46
C TYR A 133 8.40 0.74 19.54
N SER A 134 7.37 1.07 20.32
CA SER A 134 6.14 0.27 20.38
C SER A 134 5.44 0.22 19.02
N LEU A 135 5.33 1.34 18.30
CA LEU A 135 4.71 1.36 16.97
C LEU A 135 5.52 0.55 15.95
N ILE A 136 6.85 0.63 15.99
CA ILE A 136 7.74 -0.18 15.13
C ILE A 136 7.52 -1.67 15.42
N PHE A 137 7.52 -2.06 16.69
CA PHE A 137 7.32 -3.46 17.09
C PHE A 137 5.95 -3.98 16.64
N VAL A 138 4.89 -3.22 16.87
CA VAL A 138 3.53 -3.58 16.43
C VAL A 138 3.45 -3.65 14.90
N LEU A 139 4.10 -2.73 14.18
CA LEU A 139 4.10 -2.72 12.72
C LEU A 139 4.80 -3.96 12.16
N VAL A 140 5.98 -4.31 12.70
CA VAL A 140 6.71 -5.54 12.32
C VAL A 140 5.87 -6.77 12.65
N GLY A 141 5.22 -6.81 13.82
CA GLY A 141 4.31 -7.89 14.19
C GLY A 141 3.13 -8.03 13.22
N MET A 142 2.54 -6.92 12.78
CA MET A 142 1.45 -6.92 11.80
C MET A 142 1.90 -7.45 10.43
N TYR A 143 3.08 -7.04 9.96
CA TYR A 143 3.65 -7.61 8.73
C TYR A 143 3.97 -9.10 8.88
N ALA A 144 4.47 -9.54 10.04
CA ALA A 144 4.68 -10.96 10.32
C ALA A 144 3.36 -11.75 10.30
N ILE A 145 2.27 -11.19 10.87
CA ILE A 145 0.93 -11.78 10.79
C ILE A 145 0.47 -11.87 9.34
N LEU A 146 0.69 -10.85 8.51
CA LEU A 146 0.36 -10.91 7.07
C LEU A 146 1.13 -12.03 6.35
N ILE A 147 2.43 -12.21 6.65
CA ILE A 147 3.22 -13.33 6.10
C ILE A 147 2.64 -14.67 6.55
N ILE A 148 2.31 -14.81 7.83
CA ILE A 148 1.70 -16.02 8.37
C ILE A 148 0.39 -16.29 7.63
N ILE A 149 -0.51 -15.32 7.57
CA ILE A 149 -1.79 -15.46 6.85
C ILE A 149 -1.50 -15.80 5.37
N GLU A 150 -0.53 -15.19 4.71
CA GLU A 150 -0.17 -15.52 3.32
C GLU A 150 0.29 -16.98 3.16
N VAL A 151 1.17 -17.44 4.05
CA VAL A 151 1.72 -18.81 4.06
C VAL A 151 0.63 -19.85 4.38
N TYR A 152 -0.35 -19.50 5.20
CA TYR A 152 -1.44 -20.39 5.60
C TYR A 152 -2.68 -20.28 4.68
N SER A 153 -2.92 -19.14 4.04
CA SER A 153 -4.05 -18.86 3.13
C SER A 153 -3.76 -19.31 1.70
N LYS A 154 -2.81 -20.25 1.51
CA LYS A 154 -2.20 -20.63 0.23
C LYS A 154 -3.19 -21.27 -0.76
N ARG A 155 -3.98 -20.42 -1.39
CA ARG A 155 -4.73 -20.67 -2.62
C ARG A 155 -4.60 -19.50 -3.62
N SER A 156 -3.47 -18.82 -3.57
CA SER A 156 -3.10 -17.80 -4.55
C SER A 156 -2.41 -18.44 -5.74
N SER A 157 -2.90 -18.17 -6.95
CA SER A 157 -2.26 -18.62 -8.19
C SER A 157 -0.84 -18.06 -8.36
N LEU A 158 -0.57 -16.87 -7.81
CA LEU A 158 0.76 -16.23 -7.81
C LEU A 158 1.68 -16.68 -6.66
N GLY A 159 1.16 -17.39 -5.64
CA GLY A 159 1.89 -17.68 -4.39
C GLY A 159 2.87 -18.86 -4.44
N CYS A 160 2.94 -19.55 -5.57
CA CYS A 160 3.79 -20.71 -5.76
C CYS A 160 5.26 -20.42 -6.05
N PRO A 161 5.62 -19.39 -6.85
CA PRO A 161 7.02 -18.99 -6.98
C PRO A 161 7.55 -18.21 -5.77
N VAL A 162 6.73 -17.41 -5.08
CA VAL A 162 7.22 -16.50 -4.00
C VAL A 162 6.18 -16.40 -2.87
N PRO A 163 6.39 -17.00 -1.67
CA PRO A 163 5.41 -17.01 -0.58
C PRO A 163 5.40 -15.73 0.29
N ILE A 164 5.84 -14.60 -0.26
CA ILE A 164 6.00 -13.31 0.45
C ILE A 164 5.59 -12.14 -0.48
N PHE A 165 4.65 -12.37 -1.39
CA PHE A 165 4.28 -11.43 -2.44
C PHE A 165 3.56 -10.19 -1.88
N ILE A 166 2.85 -10.28 -0.75
CA ILE A 166 2.18 -9.10 -0.16
C ILE A 166 3.17 -8.21 0.56
N VAL A 167 4.15 -8.77 1.27
CA VAL A 167 5.20 -7.93 1.85
C VAL A 167 6.08 -7.33 0.76
N ALA A 168 6.39 -8.09 -0.30
CA ALA A 168 7.06 -7.55 -1.47
C ALA A 168 6.26 -6.39 -2.10
N TRP A 169 4.93 -6.51 -2.16
CA TRP A 169 4.03 -5.44 -2.61
C TRP A 169 4.24 -4.13 -1.83
N PHE A 170 4.25 -4.20 -0.50
CA PHE A 170 4.50 -3.03 0.35
C PHE A 170 5.90 -2.43 0.14
N ILE A 171 6.92 -3.27 -0.10
CA ILE A 171 8.28 -2.82 -0.42
C ILE A 171 8.33 -2.11 -1.77
N VAL A 172 7.67 -2.64 -2.80
CA VAL A 172 7.58 -2.02 -4.13
C VAL A 172 6.94 -0.62 -4.06
N GLY A 173 6.05 -0.38 -3.10
CA GLY A 173 5.44 0.93 -2.85
C GLY A 173 6.43 2.04 -2.46
N LEU A 174 7.66 1.70 -2.08
CA LEU A 174 8.73 2.66 -1.85
C LEU A 174 9.20 3.34 -3.15
N ILE A 175 9.09 2.65 -4.30
CA ILE A 175 9.56 3.15 -5.60
C ILE A 175 8.79 4.42 -6.03
N PRO A 176 7.44 4.39 -6.20
CA PRO A 176 6.71 5.59 -6.60
C PRO A 176 6.85 6.72 -5.57
N SER A 177 6.96 6.36 -4.29
CA SER A 177 7.20 7.33 -3.20
C SER A 177 8.56 8.03 -3.33
N ALA A 178 9.62 7.29 -3.63
CA ALA A 178 10.97 7.83 -3.84
C ALA A 178 11.02 8.75 -5.05
N VAL A 179 10.39 8.33 -6.15
CA VAL A 179 10.30 9.10 -7.40
C VAL A 179 9.57 10.43 -7.18
N GLU A 180 8.46 10.43 -6.43
CA GLU A 180 7.70 11.64 -6.10
C GLU A 180 8.49 12.61 -5.20
N VAL A 181 9.22 12.10 -4.21
CA VAL A 181 10.11 12.93 -3.37
C VAL A 181 11.26 13.52 -4.18
N ALA A 182 11.86 12.74 -5.09
CA ALA A 182 12.91 13.22 -5.97
C ALA A 182 12.40 14.34 -6.90
N ALA A 183 11.24 14.14 -7.54
CA ALA A 183 10.62 15.11 -8.42
C ALA A 183 10.27 16.42 -7.70
N SER A 184 9.61 16.32 -6.54
CA SER A 184 9.20 17.49 -5.75
C SER A 184 10.40 18.28 -5.20
N ARG A 185 11.50 17.61 -4.84
CA ARG A 185 12.76 18.28 -4.43
C ARG A 185 13.50 18.94 -5.58
N SER A 186 13.56 18.28 -6.74
CA SER A 186 14.17 18.85 -7.94
C SER A 186 13.46 20.14 -8.35
N ARG A 187 12.13 20.13 -8.34
CA ARG A 187 11.31 21.31 -8.62
C ARG A 187 11.59 22.46 -7.63
N ARG A 188 11.64 22.16 -6.32
CA ARG A 188 11.95 23.17 -5.29
C ARG A 188 13.35 23.78 -5.47
N ARG A 189 14.35 22.98 -5.90
CA ARG A 189 15.70 23.49 -6.21
C ARG A 189 15.66 24.45 -7.40
N SER A 190 14.92 24.12 -8.46
CA SER A 190 14.78 24.97 -9.65
C SER A 190 14.03 26.27 -9.35
N GLU A 191 13.03 26.25 -8.47
CA GLU A 191 12.33 27.48 -8.04
C GLU A 191 13.25 28.37 -7.19
N HIS A 192 14.09 27.79 -6.34
CA HIS A 192 15.04 28.55 -5.52
C HIS A 192 16.19 29.14 -6.33
N SER A 193 16.68 28.46 -7.37
CA SER A 193 17.71 29.01 -8.26
C SER A 193 17.20 30.21 -9.07
N ASN A 194 15.91 30.23 -9.42
CA ASN A 194 15.29 31.38 -10.08
C ASN A 194 14.94 32.52 -9.11
N THR A 195 15.10 32.30 -7.80
CA THR A 195 14.75 33.25 -6.74
C THR A 195 15.96 33.52 -5.85
N SER A 196 16.98 34.21 -6.38
CA SER A 196 18.05 34.85 -5.61
C SER A 196 18.47 36.17 -6.30
N PRO A 197 19.00 37.16 -5.56
CA PRO A 197 18.47 38.53 -5.60
C PRO A 197 19.26 39.49 -6.50
N MET A 198 18.57 40.15 -7.44
CA MET A 198 18.88 41.53 -7.85
C MET A 198 17.74 42.38 -7.27
N GLY A 199 17.93 43.38 -6.42
CA GLY A 199 18.95 44.41 -6.50
C GLY A 199 18.38 45.64 -7.22
N SER A 200 17.54 46.40 -6.50
CA SER A 200 17.06 47.78 -6.74
C SER A 200 16.48 48.20 -8.12
N ARG A 201 15.38 48.97 -8.01
CA ARG A 201 15.00 50.12 -8.86
C ARG A 201 14.12 49.84 -10.09
N SER A 202 12.81 50.01 -9.91
CA SER A 202 12.03 51.03 -10.65
C SER A 202 10.59 51.08 -10.13
N GLU A 203 10.28 52.13 -9.37
CA GLU A 203 8.92 52.59 -9.09
C GLU A 203 8.33 53.18 -10.37
N ALA A 204 7.78 52.32 -11.24
CA ALA A 204 6.98 52.79 -12.39
C ALA A 204 5.87 51.81 -12.81
N GLY A 205 5.63 50.73 -12.06
CA GLY A 205 4.65 49.69 -12.42
C GLY A 205 3.67 49.30 -11.31
N ALA A 206 3.54 50.13 -10.26
CA ALA A 206 2.76 49.79 -9.06
C ALA A 206 1.24 49.74 -9.29
N VAL A 207 0.74 50.23 -10.44
CA VAL A 207 -0.71 50.31 -10.71
C VAL A 207 -1.23 49.08 -11.48
N GLU A 208 -0.42 48.41 -12.28
CA GLU A 208 -0.85 47.17 -12.98
C GLU A 208 -0.68 45.91 -12.13
N ALA A 209 0.23 45.91 -11.15
CA ALA A 209 0.43 44.77 -10.25
C ALA A 209 -0.73 44.58 -9.25
N LEU A 210 -1.46 45.64 -8.91
CA LEU A 210 -2.62 45.57 -8.00
C LEU A 210 -3.87 44.97 -8.66
N VAL A 211 -4.01 45.12 -9.99
CA VAL A 211 -5.11 44.49 -10.75
C VAL A 211 -4.83 43.01 -10.97
N LEU A 212 -3.57 42.60 -11.19
CA LEU A 212 -3.23 41.17 -11.31
C LEU A 212 -3.26 40.43 -9.96
N ASP A 213 -2.98 41.11 -8.84
CA ASP A 213 -2.99 40.51 -7.50
C ASP A 213 -4.42 40.39 -6.93
N SER A 214 -5.33 41.32 -7.28
CA SER A 214 -6.75 41.22 -6.91
C SER A 214 -7.46 40.04 -7.61
N THR A 215 -7.14 39.79 -8.89
CA THR A 215 -7.68 38.62 -9.61
C THR A 215 -7.06 37.29 -9.15
N ARG A 216 -5.85 37.32 -8.55
CA ARG A 216 -5.20 36.14 -7.96
C ARG A 216 -5.61 35.88 -6.51
N ALA A 217 -6.04 36.91 -5.78
CA ALA A 217 -6.56 36.80 -4.41
C ALA A 217 -8.02 36.29 -4.37
N ILE A 218 -8.81 36.54 -5.42
CA ILE A 218 -10.16 35.96 -5.59
C ILE A 218 -10.11 34.58 -6.24
N GLY A 219 -9.00 34.25 -6.91
CA GLY A 219 -8.58 32.88 -7.15
C GLY A 219 -8.17 32.23 -5.85
N LEU A 220 -9.16 31.96 -4.99
CA LEU A 220 -9.11 30.90 -3.99
C LEU A 220 -8.54 29.70 -4.72
N LYS A 221 -7.22 29.51 -4.64
CA LYS A 221 -6.55 28.25 -4.93
C LYS A 221 -7.04 27.37 -3.79
N VAL A 222 -8.33 27.01 -3.87
CA VAL A 222 -8.79 25.67 -3.60
C VAL A 222 -7.83 24.86 -4.45
N THR A 223 -6.70 24.55 -3.82
CA THR A 223 -6.02 23.30 -4.06
C THR A 223 -7.14 22.33 -3.76
N ASN A 224 -7.92 22.02 -4.79
CA ASN A 224 -8.69 20.82 -4.92
C ASN A 224 -7.62 19.76 -4.78
N GLN A 225 -7.29 19.48 -3.52
CA GLN A 225 -6.31 18.50 -3.13
C GLN A 225 -7.08 17.21 -3.36
N GLU A 226 -7.05 16.80 -4.62
CA GLU A 226 -7.81 15.68 -5.12
C GLU A 226 -7.40 14.44 -4.35
N ALA A 227 -8.34 13.51 -4.25
CA ALA A 227 -8.22 12.29 -3.46
C ALA A 227 -7.11 11.33 -3.93
N VAL A 228 -6.33 11.69 -4.96
CA VAL A 228 -5.36 10.83 -5.65
C VAL A 228 -3.93 11.24 -5.32
N GLN A 229 -3.12 10.26 -4.90
CA GLN A 229 -1.70 10.44 -4.61
C GLN A 229 -0.95 10.83 -5.91
N GLY A 230 -0.19 11.94 -5.88
CA GLY A 230 0.46 12.51 -7.08
C GLY A 230 -0.42 13.45 -7.93
N SER A 231 -1.63 13.82 -7.49
CA SER A 231 -2.39 14.88 -8.16
C SER A 231 -1.60 16.21 -8.10
N GLY A 232 -1.35 16.80 -9.28
CA GLY A 232 -0.53 18.01 -9.45
C GLY A 232 0.97 17.79 -9.68
N GLU A 233 1.44 16.53 -9.65
CA GLU A 233 2.81 16.15 -10.04
C GLU A 233 2.89 15.75 -11.52
N ALA A 234 4.11 15.52 -12.02
CA ALA A 234 4.34 15.13 -13.40
C ALA A 234 3.67 13.79 -13.77
N LEU A 235 3.27 13.64 -15.04
CA LEU A 235 2.54 12.47 -15.56
C LEU A 235 3.18 11.13 -15.19
N PHE A 236 4.52 11.03 -15.23
CA PHE A 236 5.22 9.79 -14.91
C PHE A 236 5.01 9.33 -13.45
N VAL A 237 4.85 10.27 -12.51
CA VAL A 237 4.55 9.97 -11.10
C VAL A 237 3.14 9.39 -10.98
N GLN A 238 2.19 9.97 -11.70
CA GLN A 238 0.80 9.48 -11.73
C GLN A 238 0.72 8.08 -12.32
N ILE A 239 1.45 7.82 -13.42
CA ILE A 239 1.56 6.49 -14.01
C ILE A 239 2.21 5.50 -13.03
N GLY A 240 3.23 5.92 -12.27
CA GLY A 240 3.87 5.08 -11.25
C GLY A 240 2.93 4.68 -10.11
N TRP A 241 2.09 5.61 -9.65
CA TRP A 241 1.06 5.29 -8.66
C TRP A 241 -0.05 4.42 -9.25
N ALA A 242 -0.51 4.71 -10.48
CA ALA A 242 -1.54 3.92 -11.15
C ALA A 242 -1.10 2.47 -11.41
N SER A 243 0.14 2.27 -11.87
CA SER A 243 0.72 0.94 -12.06
C SER A 243 0.87 0.22 -10.73
N TYR A 244 1.24 0.95 -9.67
CA TYR A 244 1.23 0.42 -8.32
C TYR A 244 -0.19 -0.06 -7.93
N TYR A 245 -1.21 0.80 -7.90
CA TYR A 245 -2.56 0.35 -7.52
C TYR A 245 -3.10 -0.82 -8.37
N THR A 246 -2.82 -0.82 -9.67
CA THR A 246 -3.21 -1.90 -10.58
C THR A 246 -2.53 -3.22 -10.22
N ALA A 247 -1.20 -3.21 -10.04
CA ALA A 247 -0.47 -4.41 -9.67
C ALA A 247 -0.89 -4.94 -8.29
N GLY A 248 -1.17 -4.06 -7.32
CA GLY A 248 -1.68 -4.47 -6.01
C GLY A 248 -3.05 -5.14 -6.10
N THR A 249 -3.94 -4.60 -6.94
CA THR A 249 -5.24 -5.21 -7.20
C THR A 249 -5.09 -6.60 -7.80
N LEU A 250 -4.19 -6.78 -8.76
CA LEU A 250 -3.90 -8.09 -9.37
C LEU A 250 -3.28 -9.09 -8.40
N VAL A 251 -2.36 -8.61 -7.55
CA VAL A 251 -1.72 -9.44 -6.52
C VAL A 251 -2.75 -9.94 -5.52
N PHE A 252 -3.61 -9.07 -5.01
CA PHE A 252 -4.63 -9.46 -4.04
C PHE A 252 -5.78 -10.25 -4.68
N SER A 253 -6.15 -9.99 -5.93
CA SER A 253 -7.18 -10.78 -6.62
C SER A 253 -6.70 -12.17 -7.01
N SER A 254 -5.38 -12.39 -7.12
CA SER A 254 -4.82 -13.72 -7.36
C SER A 254 -5.09 -14.73 -6.23
N ILE A 255 -5.48 -14.24 -5.04
CA ILE A 255 -5.91 -15.05 -3.90
C ILE A 255 -7.36 -15.51 -4.16
N MET A 256 -7.54 -16.53 -5.01
CA MET A 256 -8.85 -16.81 -5.63
C MET A 256 -9.79 -17.69 -4.80
N LEU A 257 -9.27 -18.59 -3.97
CA LEU A 257 -10.10 -19.59 -3.28
C LEU A 257 -10.28 -19.29 -1.78
N VAL A 258 -10.35 -18.02 -1.40
CA VAL A 258 -10.44 -17.63 0.00
C VAL A 258 -11.83 -17.92 0.56
N SER A 259 -11.90 -18.56 1.72
CA SER A 259 -13.15 -18.73 2.47
C SER A 259 -13.60 -17.41 3.13
N VAL A 260 -14.86 -17.30 3.54
CA VAL A 260 -15.38 -16.08 4.16
C VAL A 260 -14.65 -15.72 5.47
N SER A 261 -14.27 -16.72 6.27
CA SER A 261 -13.51 -16.52 7.51
C SER A 261 -12.08 -16.05 7.23
N GLU A 262 -11.42 -16.62 6.22
CA GLU A 262 -10.10 -16.17 5.78
C GLU A 262 -10.16 -14.74 5.22
N LEU A 263 -11.19 -14.42 4.42
CA LEU A 263 -11.40 -13.05 3.93
C LEU A 263 -11.54 -12.07 5.08
N CYS A 264 -12.28 -12.44 6.13
CA CYS A 264 -12.39 -11.64 7.35
C CYS A 264 -11.03 -11.45 8.04
N ALA A 265 -10.23 -12.51 8.18
CA ALA A 265 -8.88 -12.43 8.75
C ALA A 265 -7.96 -11.50 7.94
N TRP A 266 -8.00 -11.60 6.61
CA TRP A 266 -7.29 -10.71 5.70
C TRP A 266 -7.72 -9.25 5.87
N LEU A 267 -9.03 -9.00 5.88
CA LEU A 267 -9.57 -7.65 6.08
C LEU A 267 -9.13 -7.05 7.41
N LEU A 268 -9.21 -7.81 8.51
CA LEU A 268 -8.79 -7.35 9.83
C LEU A 268 -7.28 -7.09 9.91
N ALA A 269 -6.46 -8.03 9.44
CA ALA A 269 -5.01 -7.91 9.49
C ALA A 269 -4.51 -6.74 8.63
N THR A 270 -5.04 -6.60 7.41
CA THR A 270 -4.66 -5.50 6.50
C THR A 270 -5.16 -4.16 7.02
N SER A 271 -6.39 -4.08 7.55
CA SER A 271 -6.93 -2.86 8.16
C SER A 271 -6.10 -2.42 9.36
N ALA A 272 -5.72 -3.35 10.21
CA ALA A 272 -4.90 -3.07 11.37
C ALA A 272 -3.48 -2.63 10.96
N THR A 273 -2.89 -3.31 9.96
CA THR A 273 -1.59 -2.91 9.37
C THR A 273 -1.64 -1.49 8.81
N ALA A 274 -2.72 -1.14 8.08
CA ALA A 274 -2.91 0.20 7.53
C ALA A 274 -3.08 1.27 8.63
N ALA A 275 -3.85 0.97 9.69
CA ALA A 275 -4.03 1.86 10.82
C ALA A 275 -2.70 2.13 11.56
N VAL A 276 -1.95 1.07 11.87
CA VAL A 276 -0.64 1.18 12.54
C VAL A 276 0.37 1.91 11.65
N SER A 277 0.38 1.63 10.34
CA SER A 277 1.22 2.32 9.35
C SER A 277 0.98 3.84 9.36
N LYS A 278 -0.28 4.26 9.43
CA LYS A 278 -0.65 5.69 9.47
C LYS A 278 -0.32 6.32 10.82
N MET A 279 -0.56 5.63 11.93
CA MET A 279 -0.14 6.10 13.26
C MET A 279 1.38 6.28 13.34
N PHE A 280 2.14 5.35 12.77
CA PHE A 280 3.59 5.45 12.67
C PHE A 280 4.02 6.64 11.79
N ALA A 281 3.39 6.82 10.63
CA ALA A 281 3.67 7.97 9.77
C ALA A 281 3.34 9.31 10.45
N TYR A 282 2.23 9.40 11.20
CA TYR A 282 1.88 10.56 12.02
C TYR A 282 2.92 10.84 13.11
N LYS A 283 3.45 9.79 13.74
CA LYS A 283 4.52 9.91 14.72
C LYS A 283 5.79 10.48 14.08
N LEU A 284 6.16 10.01 12.88
CA LEU A 284 7.28 10.56 12.11
C LEU A 284 7.09 12.02 11.72
N CYS A 285 5.84 12.44 11.46
CA CYS A 285 5.51 13.84 11.19
C CYS A 285 5.51 14.76 12.44
N GLY A 286 5.78 14.23 13.64
CA GLY A 286 5.89 15.02 14.88
C GLY A 286 4.57 15.30 15.61
N TYR A 287 3.49 14.55 15.32
CA TYR A 287 2.20 14.78 16.00
C TYR A 287 2.16 14.37 17.48
N TRP A 288 3.09 13.52 17.95
CA TRP A 288 3.15 13.04 19.34
C TRP A 288 4.51 13.31 20.00
N GLY A 289 5.02 14.54 19.86
CA GLY A 289 6.31 14.97 20.44
C GLY A 289 7.35 15.35 19.39
N LEU A 290 8.64 15.31 19.74
CA LEU A 290 9.75 15.55 18.80
C LEU A 290 9.62 14.57 17.62
N GLY A 291 9.20 15.10 16.46
CA GLY A 291 9.48 14.46 15.18
C GLY A 291 10.99 14.48 14.94
N PHE A 292 11.49 13.53 14.17
CA PHE A 292 12.88 13.50 13.73
C PHE A 292 13.24 14.73 12.91
#